data_AF-A0A8T5R9L6-F1
#
_entry.id   AF-A0A8T5R9L6-F1
#
_cell.length_a   1.000
_cell.length_b   1.000
_cell.length_c   1.000
_cell.angle_alpha   90.00
_cell.angle_beta   90.00
_cell.angle_gamma   90.00
#
_symmetry.space_group_name_H-M   'P 1'
#
loop_
_entity.id
_entity.type
_entity.pdbx_description
1 polymer ?
#
loop_
_entity_poly.entity_id
_entity_poly.type
_entity_poly.pdbx_seq_one_letter_code
_entity_poly.pdbx_strand_id
1 'polypeptide(L)'
;MVKGKNGDDMTRIVESENSTIIIVYHPPSRILYCSISDADDDIDKLVGVMNKISNRFWKKHQSDIKLFRTTSEKSRFQTFIADIENICQGGKVAEVFPRLLIGENVLPKIVSMGMIDEEELRVALKCTGKTSPLRIARELVKSRNDVNNILKKLEQLDIVNF
;
A
#
# COMPACT_ATOMS: atom_id res chain seq x y z
N MET A 1 1.47 17.36 -25.32
CA MET A 1 1.05 16.61 -24.11
C MET A 1 0.58 15.23 -24.53
N VAL A 2 1.41 14.19 -24.41
CA VAL A 2 1.00 12.82 -24.73
C VAL A 2 0.61 12.13 -23.42
N LYS A 3 -0.68 11.77 -23.31
CA LYS A 3 -1.25 10.99 -22.20
C LYS A 3 -0.44 9.68 -22.05
N GLY A 4 -0.05 9.37 -20.81
CA GLY A 4 0.69 8.15 -20.48
C GLY A 4 -0.06 6.91 -20.97
N LYS A 5 0.67 5.99 -21.60
CA LYS A 5 0.16 4.72 -22.11
C LYS A 5 -0.19 3.80 -20.93
N ASN A 6 -1.48 3.58 -20.69
CA ASN A 6 -1.98 2.57 -19.74
C ASN A 6 -2.60 1.34 -20.45
N GLY A 7 -2.48 1.22 -21.78
CA GLY A 7 -3.24 0.22 -22.55
C GLY A 7 -2.71 -1.22 -22.50
N ASP A 8 -1.40 -1.42 -22.33
CA ASP A 8 -0.76 -2.73 -22.57
C ASP A 8 -0.16 -3.39 -21.31
N ASP A 9 -0.14 -2.70 -20.17
CA ASP A 9 0.48 -3.23 -18.95
C ASP A 9 -0.38 -4.33 -18.32
N MET A 10 0.24 -5.48 -18.08
CA MET A 10 -0.39 -6.60 -17.39
C MET A 10 -0.02 -6.53 -15.92
N THR A 11 -1.02 -6.26 -15.07
CA THR A 11 -0.83 -6.24 -13.61
C THR A 11 -1.39 -7.51 -12.98
N ARG A 12 -0.63 -8.13 -12.09
CA ARG A 12 -1.06 -9.25 -11.26
C ARG A 12 -0.73 -8.97 -9.80
N ILE A 13 -1.71 -9.19 -8.94
CA ILE A 13 -1.59 -9.05 -7.49
C ILE A 13 -1.68 -10.46 -6.90
N VAL A 14 -0.74 -10.80 -6.03
CA VAL A 14 -0.70 -12.06 -5.29
C VAL A 14 -0.64 -11.73 -3.82
N GLU A 15 -1.72 -12.01 -3.10
CA GLU A 15 -1.77 -11.87 -1.65
C GLU A 15 -1.34 -13.17 -0.98
N SER A 16 -0.52 -13.04 0.07
CA SER A 16 -0.10 -14.09 0.99
C SER A 16 -0.43 -13.66 2.43
N GLU A 17 -0.31 -14.56 3.39
CA GLU A 17 -0.62 -14.28 4.80
C GLU A 17 0.19 -13.11 5.38
N ASN A 18 1.43 -12.94 4.92
CA ASN A 18 2.37 -11.96 5.46
C ASN A 18 2.90 -10.97 4.43
N SER A 19 2.49 -11.10 3.16
CA SER A 19 2.97 -10.19 2.12
C SER A 19 2.00 -10.02 0.98
N THR A 20 2.11 -8.88 0.32
CA THR A 20 1.45 -8.60 -0.96
C THR A 20 2.51 -8.47 -2.03
N ILE A 21 2.37 -9.22 -3.12
CA ILE A 21 3.27 -9.17 -4.27
C ILE A 21 2.53 -8.55 -5.45
N ILE A 22 3.07 -7.46 -5.99
CA ILE A 22 2.53 -6.81 -7.18
C ILE A 22 3.52 -6.97 -8.31
N ILE A 23 3.02 -7.53 -9.41
CA ILE A 23 3.79 -7.79 -10.61
C ILE A 23 3.19 -6.97 -11.74
N VAL A 24 3.97 -6.07 -12.33
CA VAL A 24 3.59 -5.30 -13.51
C VAL A 24 4.53 -5.69 -14.65
N TYR A 25 3.96 -6.28 -15.70
CA TYR A 25 4.69 -6.60 -16.91
C TYR A 25 4.31 -5.61 -18.01
N HIS A 26 5.30 -4.93 -18.60
CA HIS A 26 5.12 -4.07 -19.77
C HIS A 26 5.57 -4.84 -21.02
N PRO A 27 4.64 -5.43 -21.80
CA PRO A 27 4.96 -6.31 -22.92
C PRO A 27 5.82 -5.67 -24.01
N PRO A 28 5.58 -4.41 -24.45
CA PRO A 28 6.38 -3.79 -25.51
C PRO A 28 7.88 -3.71 -25.17
N SER A 29 8.21 -3.45 -23.90
CA SER A 29 9.60 -3.40 -23.44
C SER A 29 10.13 -4.72 -22.89
N ARG A 30 9.26 -5.72 -22.70
CA ARG A 30 9.58 -6.99 -22.02
C ARG A 30 10.26 -6.75 -20.67
N ILE A 31 9.69 -5.84 -19.87
CA ILE A 31 10.19 -5.52 -18.53
C ILE A 31 9.16 -5.96 -17.51
N LEU A 32 9.66 -6.60 -16.46
CA LEU A 32 8.91 -6.97 -15.28
C LEU A 32 9.29 -6.04 -14.13
N TYR A 33 8.31 -5.38 -13.54
CA TYR A 33 8.44 -4.67 -12.27
C TYR A 33 7.77 -5.52 -11.20
N CYS A 34 8.42 -5.70 -10.06
CA CYS A 34 7.91 -6.47 -8.94
C CYS A 34 8.10 -5.69 -7.64
N SER A 35 7.08 -5.67 -6.80
CA SER A 35 7.19 -5.27 -5.39
C SER A 35 6.76 -6.41 -4.48
N ILE A 36 7.38 -6.44 -3.31
CA ILE A 36 6.96 -7.27 -2.17
C ILE A 36 6.75 -6.28 -1.03
N SER A 37 5.55 -6.33 -0.46
CA SER A 37 5.04 -5.38 0.52
C SER A 37 4.43 -6.12 1.69
N ASP A 38 4.16 -5.42 2.80
CA ASP A 38 3.48 -6.03 3.93
C ASP A 38 2.01 -6.35 3.58
N ALA A 39 1.42 -7.33 4.26
CA ALA A 39 0.05 -7.80 3.97
C ALA A 39 -1.06 -6.79 4.36
N ASP A 40 -0.72 -5.70 5.04
CA ASP A 40 -1.61 -4.64 5.50
C ASP A 40 -1.34 -3.28 4.86
N ASP A 41 -0.40 -3.23 3.92
CA ASP A 41 -0.20 -2.05 3.07
C ASP A 41 -1.41 -1.82 2.16
N ASP A 42 -1.63 -0.55 1.84
CA ASP A 42 -2.65 -0.11 0.90
C ASP A 42 -2.27 -0.53 -0.54
N ILE A 43 -2.97 -1.55 -1.05
CA ILE A 43 -2.75 -2.13 -2.37
C ILE A 43 -2.92 -1.09 -3.48
N ASP A 44 -3.89 -0.18 -3.37
CA ASP A 44 -4.14 0.84 -4.40
C ASP A 44 -3.00 1.87 -4.45
N LYS A 45 -2.48 2.27 -3.28
CA LYS A 45 -1.27 3.10 -3.20
C LYS A 45 -0.07 2.38 -3.79
N LEU A 46 0.13 1.09 -3.47
CA LEU A 46 1.23 0.29 -4.02
C LEU A 46 1.17 0.18 -5.55
N VAL A 47 -0.01 -0.11 -6.12
CA VAL A 47 -0.23 -0.15 -7.57
C VAL A 47 0.07 1.23 -8.18
N GLY A 48 -0.38 2.31 -7.55
CA GLY A 48 -0.07 3.68 -7.96
C GLY A 48 1.43 3.98 -7.99
N VAL A 49 2.17 3.50 -6.99
CA VAL A 49 3.64 3.61 -6.91
C VAL A 49 4.32 2.81 -8.01
N MET A 50 3.91 1.56 -8.21
CA MET A 50 4.46 0.69 -9.26
C MET A 50 4.28 1.29 -10.65
N ASN A 51 3.12 1.89 -10.92
CA ASN A 51 2.85 2.60 -12.16
C ASN A 51 3.73 3.86 -12.31
N LYS A 52 4.03 4.58 -11.23
CA LYS A 52 4.97 5.72 -11.28
C LYS A 52 6.39 5.26 -11.60
N ILE A 53 6.83 4.17 -10.96
CA ILE A 53 8.15 3.55 -11.19
C ILE A 53 8.27 3.10 -12.65
N SER A 54 7.31 2.31 -13.14
CA SER A 54 7.33 1.78 -14.51
C SER A 54 7.37 2.90 -15.57
N ASN A 55 6.55 3.92 -15.39
CA ASN A 55 6.50 5.07 -16.28
C ASN A 55 7.80 5.89 -16.26
N ARG A 56 8.39 6.10 -15.08
CA ARG A 56 9.66 6.84 -14.95
C ARG A 56 10.82 6.06 -15.57
N PHE A 57 10.89 4.75 -15.32
CA PHE A 57 11.89 3.87 -15.93
C PHE A 57 11.80 3.96 -17.46
N TRP A 58 10.60 3.74 -18.00
CA TRP A 58 10.40 3.70 -19.45
C TRP A 58 10.79 5.02 -20.11
N LYS A 59 10.34 6.15 -19.56
CA LYS A 59 10.66 7.48 -20.11
C LYS A 59 12.16 7.77 -20.14
N LYS A 60 12.90 7.32 -19.13
CA LYS A 60 14.34 7.60 -18.98
C LYS A 60 15.21 6.62 -19.76
N HIS A 61 14.84 5.35 -19.80
CA HIS A 61 15.71 4.26 -20.24
C HIS A 61 15.25 3.54 -21.52
N GLN A 62 14.27 4.08 -22.25
CA GLN A 62 13.78 3.44 -23.49
C GLN A 62 14.89 3.11 -24.50
N SER A 63 15.85 4.03 -24.71
CA SER A 63 17.01 3.81 -25.58
C SER A 63 17.99 2.79 -25.00
N ASP A 64 18.22 2.84 -23.69
CA ASP A 64 19.17 1.99 -22.99
C ASP A 64 18.74 0.52 -23.03
N ILE A 65 17.43 0.24 -23.01
CA ILE A 65 16.90 -1.13 -23.12
C ILE A 65 17.32 -1.80 -24.42
N LYS A 66 17.34 -1.06 -25.54
CA LYS A 66 17.77 -1.62 -26.84
C LYS A 66 19.25 -2.00 -26.78
N LEU A 67 20.08 -1.13 -26.22
CA LEU A 67 21.51 -1.38 -26.05
C LEU A 67 21.74 -2.57 -25.12
N PHE A 68 21.08 -2.60 -23.96
CA PHE A 68 21.17 -3.69 -23.00
C PHE A 68 20.87 -5.06 -23.62
N ARG A 69 19.87 -5.16 -24.50
CA ARG A 69 19.55 -6.41 -25.20
C ARG A 69 20.67 -6.92 -26.10
N THR A 70 21.55 -6.04 -26.55
CA THR A 70 22.69 -6.38 -27.42
C THR A 70 24.00 -6.55 -26.65
N THR A 71 24.20 -5.80 -25.56
CA THR A 71 25.50 -5.74 -24.85
C THR A 71 25.46 -6.31 -23.43
N SER A 72 24.28 -6.54 -22.87
CA SER A 72 24.08 -6.89 -21.45
C SER A 72 24.63 -5.85 -20.45
N GLU A 73 24.95 -4.63 -20.89
CA GLU A 73 25.50 -3.58 -20.03
C GLU A 73 24.45 -3.00 -19.07
N LYS A 74 24.66 -3.17 -17.75
CA LYS A 74 23.71 -2.75 -16.70
C LYS A 74 23.98 -1.38 -16.08
N SER A 75 25.17 -0.82 -16.29
CA SER A 75 25.67 0.43 -15.67
C SER A 75 24.66 1.58 -15.81
N ARG A 76 24.02 1.69 -16.99
CA ARG A 76 23.06 2.75 -17.35
C ARG A 76 21.81 2.77 -16.47
N PHE A 77 21.44 1.64 -15.86
CA PHE A 77 20.26 1.55 -15.00
C PHE A 77 20.56 1.86 -13.53
N GLN A 78 21.83 2.00 -13.11
CA GLN A 78 22.16 2.26 -11.70
C GLN A 78 21.54 3.56 -11.18
N THR A 79 21.42 4.57 -12.05
CA THR A 79 20.80 5.85 -11.69
C THR A 79 19.32 5.74 -11.34
N PHE A 80 18.67 4.62 -11.69
CA PHE A 80 17.27 4.38 -11.39
C PHE A 80 17.02 3.97 -9.94
N ILE A 81 18.03 3.48 -9.22
CA ILE A 81 17.91 3.12 -7.79
C ILE A 81 17.48 4.36 -6.98
N ALA A 82 18.09 5.51 -7.24
CA ALA A 82 17.71 6.77 -6.59
C ALA A 82 16.28 7.21 -6.95
N ASP A 83 15.83 6.94 -8.18
CA ASP A 83 14.47 7.23 -8.60
C ASP A 83 13.44 6.35 -7.85
N ILE A 84 13.76 5.07 -7.63
CA ILE A 84 12.94 4.15 -6.81
C ILE A 84 12.88 4.66 -5.37
N GLU A 85 14.03 4.97 -4.76
CA GLU A 85 14.09 5.44 -3.38
C GLU A 85 13.27 6.72 -3.16
N ASN A 86 13.40 7.69 -4.07
CA ASN A 86 12.63 8.93 -4.01
C ASN A 86 11.10 8.70 -4.12
N ILE A 87 10.67 7.64 -4.80
CA ILE A 87 9.24 7.31 -4.91
C ILE A 87 8.78 6.51 -3.68
N CYS A 88 9.60 5.58 -3.18
CA CYS A 88 9.22 4.65 -2.11
C CYS A 88 9.41 5.21 -0.70
N GLN A 89 10.16 6.31 -0.53
CA GLN A 89 10.36 7.00 0.76
C GLN A 89 10.83 6.04 1.87
N GLY A 90 11.89 5.27 1.62
CA GLY A 90 12.37 4.26 2.57
C GLY A 90 11.43 3.07 2.76
N GLY A 91 10.53 2.81 1.80
CA GLY A 91 9.60 1.68 1.81
C GLY A 91 8.26 1.94 2.51
N LYS A 92 7.98 3.17 2.94
CA LYS A 92 6.83 3.50 3.81
C LYS A 92 5.60 4.05 3.07
N VAL A 93 5.60 3.97 1.75
CA VAL A 93 4.64 4.69 0.90
C VAL A 93 3.19 4.20 0.99
N ALA A 94 2.98 2.99 1.50
CA ALA A 94 1.67 2.36 1.57
C ALA A 94 1.25 1.93 2.98
N GLU A 95 2.02 2.30 4.02
CA GLU A 95 1.70 1.96 5.40
C GLU A 95 0.34 2.59 5.80
N VAL A 96 -0.47 1.82 6.52
CA VAL A 96 -1.79 2.24 7.02
C VAL A 96 -1.79 2.15 8.54
N PHE A 97 -1.92 3.30 9.21
CA PHE A 97 -1.91 3.38 10.67
C PHE A 97 -3.14 4.12 11.20
N PRO A 98 -4.24 3.41 11.50
CA PRO A 98 -5.44 4.03 12.04
C PRO A 98 -5.15 4.77 13.35
N ARG A 99 -5.75 5.96 13.48
CA ARG A 99 -5.62 6.84 14.64
C ARG A 99 -6.99 7.33 15.10
N LEU A 100 -7.18 7.41 16.42
CA LEU A 100 -8.34 8.07 17.01
C LEU A 100 -8.37 9.57 16.69
N LEU A 101 -9.54 10.04 16.24
CA LEU A 101 -9.84 11.46 16.05
C LEU A 101 -10.36 12.12 17.34
N ILE A 102 -11.02 11.33 18.18
CA ILE A 102 -11.64 11.78 19.44
C ILE A 102 -10.78 11.39 20.65
N GLY A 103 -10.99 12.07 21.77
CA GLY A 103 -10.37 11.68 23.04
C GLY A 103 -10.85 10.31 23.51
N GLU A 104 -9.94 9.48 24.05
CA GLU A 104 -10.27 8.14 24.55
C GLU A 104 -11.39 8.13 25.58
N ASN A 105 -11.49 9.20 26.38
CA ASN A 105 -12.54 9.40 27.38
C ASN A 105 -13.95 9.58 26.80
N VAL A 106 -14.08 9.82 25.49
CA VAL A 106 -15.36 9.94 24.78
C VAL A 106 -15.90 8.57 24.34
N LEU A 107 -15.01 7.60 24.09
CA LEU A 107 -15.41 6.28 23.59
C LEU A 107 -16.43 5.55 24.49
N PRO A 108 -16.30 5.50 25.83
CA PRO A 108 -17.30 4.86 26.68
C PRO A 108 -18.69 5.50 26.57
N LYS A 109 -18.75 6.81 26.29
CA LYS A 109 -20.04 7.50 26.08
C LYS A 109 -20.69 7.06 24.77
N ILE A 110 -19.90 6.94 23.70
CA ILE A 110 -20.36 6.46 22.39
C ILE A 110 -20.91 5.03 22.50
N VAL A 111 -20.26 4.17 23.30
CA VAL A 111 -20.75 2.82 23.63
C VAL A 111 -22.07 2.90 24.40
N SER A 112 -22.16 3.75 25.43
CA SER A 112 -23.40 3.91 26.21
C SER A 112 -24.59 4.43 25.38
N MET A 113 -24.30 5.13 24.29
CA MET A 113 -25.30 5.61 23.32
C MET A 113 -25.70 4.54 22.29
N GLY A 114 -25.06 3.36 22.31
CA GLY A 114 -25.34 2.26 21.38
C GLY A 114 -24.85 2.49 19.95
N MET A 115 -23.98 3.49 19.73
CA MET A 115 -23.44 3.79 18.40
C MET A 115 -22.37 2.77 17.98
N ILE A 116 -21.59 2.30 18.95
CA ILE A 116 -20.62 1.22 18.77
C ILE A 116 -20.78 0.19 19.90
N ASP A 117 -20.35 -1.04 19.66
CA ASP A 117 -20.35 -2.10 20.67
C ASP A 117 -19.00 -2.24 21.40
N GLU A 118 -18.94 -3.18 22.36
CA GLU A 118 -17.74 -3.49 23.14
C GLU A 118 -16.57 -4.02 22.30
N GLU A 119 -16.87 -4.66 21.16
CA GLU A 119 -15.85 -5.18 20.26
C GLU A 119 -15.20 -4.03 19.47
N GLU A 120 -16.04 -3.15 18.93
CA GLU A 120 -15.66 -1.95 18.21
C GLU A 120 -14.88 -0.99 19.11
N LEU A 121 -15.27 -0.87 20.39
CA LEU A 121 -14.51 -0.14 21.40
C LEU A 121 -13.07 -0.66 21.53
N ARG A 122 -12.88 -1.99 21.61
CA ARG A 122 -11.54 -2.58 21.76
C ARG A 122 -10.66 -2.31 20.54
N VAL A 123 -11.24 -2.35 19.33
CA VAL A 123 -10.52 -1.98 18.10
C VAL A 123 -10.15 -0.50 18.11
N ALA A 124 -11.10 0.38 18.46
CA ALA A 124 -10.88 1.82 18.53
C ALA A 124 -9.73 2.19 19.49
N LEU A 125 -9.68 1.56 20.67
CA LEU A 125 -8.59 1.76 21.65
C LEU A 125 -7.20 1.33 21.13
N LYS A 126 -7.14 0.49 20.10
CA LYS A 126 -5.89 0.09 19.46
C LYS A 126 -5.47 1.01 18.30
N CYS A 127 -6.28 2.00 17.93
CA CYS A 127 -6.00 2.95 16.86
C CYS A 127 -5.10 4.09 17.35
N THR A 128 -3.82 3.79 17.56
CA THR A 128 -2.83 4.71 18.14
C THR A 128 -2.05 5.54 17.10
N GLY A 129 -2.27 5.30 15.81
CA GLY A 129 -1.44 5.82 14.72
C GLY A 129 -0.06 5.15 14.61
N LYS A 130 0.18 4.06 15.33
CA LYS A 130 1.44 3.27 15.29
C LYS A 130 1.21 1.78 15.05
N THR A 131 -0.05 1.36 14.97
CA THR A 131 -0.49 -0.02 14.93
C THR A 131 -1.30 -0.23 13.68
N SER A 132 -0.87 -1.16 12.84
CA SER A 132 -1.54 -1.46 11.58
C SER A 132 -2.76 -2.37 11.79
N PRO A 133 -3.70 -2.44 10.82
CA PRO A 133 -4.89 -3.29 10.93
C PRO A 133 -4.56 -4.77 11.19
N LEU A 134 -3.53 -5.31 10.54
CA LEU A 134 -3.12 -6.71 10.75
C LEU A 134 -2.57 -6.94 12.16
N ARG A 135 -1.80 -5.98 12.69
CA ARG A 135 -1.31 -6.05 14.07
C ARG A 135 -2.46 -6.00 15.07
N ILE A 136 -3.45 -5.13 14.86
CA ILE A 136 -4.66 -5.05 15.68
C ILE A 136 -5.41 -6.39 15.66
N ALA A 137 -5.58 -7.00 14.47
CA ALA A 137 -6.22 -8.30 14.33
C ALA A 137 -5.51 -9.41 15.12
N ARG A 138 -4.17 -9.44 15.06
CA ARG A 138 -3.36 -10.40 15.84
C ARG A 138 -3.49 -10.17 17.35
N GLU A 139 -3.42 -8.92 17.82
CA GLU A 139 -3.53 -8.59 19.24
C GLU A 139 -4.92 -8.90 19.82
N LEU A 140 -5.97 -8.79 19.01
CA LEU A 140 -7.36 -9.05 19.43
C LEU A 140 -7.85 -10.46 19.10
N VAL A 141 -7.00 -11.31 18.50
CA VAL A 141 -7.35 -12.68 18.07
C VAL A 141 -8.58 -12.67 17.15
N LYS A 142 -8.56 -11.79 16.14
CA LYS A 142 -9.63 -11.62 15.14
C LYS A 142 -9.11 -11.79 13.74
N SER A 143 -10.02 -12.02 12.79
CA SER A 143 -9.64 -12.02 11.38
C SER A 143 -9.33 -10.59 10.90
N ARG A 144 -8.44 -10.49 9.91
CA ARG A 144 -8.13 -9.21 9.24
C ARG A 144 -9.40 -8.55 8.69
N ASN A 145 -10.31 -9.34 8.14
CA ASN A 145 -11.56 -8.84 7.56
C ASN A 145 -12.48 -8.24 8.62
N ASP A 146 -12.59 -8.87 9.79
CA ASP A 146 -13.43 -8.35 10.88
C ASP A 146 -12.90 -7.00 11.37
N VAL A 147 -11.60 -6.90 11.61
CA VAL A 147 -10.96 -5.63 12.01
C VAL A 147 -11.14 -4.56 10.93
N ASN A 148 -10.94 -4.89 9.65
CA ASN A 148 -11.15 -3.93 8.57
C ASN A 148 -12.60 -3.44 8.46
N ASN A 149 -13.59 -4.32 8.69
CA ASN A 149 -14.99 -3.94 8.69
C ASN A 149 -15.32 -2.99 9.85
N ILE A 150 -14.78 -3.27 11.04
CA ILE A 150 -14.92 -2.40 12.20
C ILE A 150 -14.26 -1.04 11.95
N LEU A 151 -13.02 -1.03 11.46
CA LEU A 151 -12.30 0.22 11.19
C LEU A 151 -13.04 1.09 10.17
N LYS A 152 -13.63 0.51 9.11
CA LYS A 152 -14.49 1.22 8.17
C LYS A 152 -15.72 1.84 8.84
N LYS A 153 -16.37 1.10 9.75
CA LYS A 153 -17.51 1.62 10.50
C LYS A 153 -17.09 2.79 11.41
N LEU A 154 -15.97 2.64 12.12
CA LEU A 154 -15.43 3.68 12.99
C LEU A 154 -15.03 4.94 12.20
N GLU A 155 -14.50 4.78 10.99
CA GLU A 155 -14.19 5.88 10.07
C GLU A 155 -15.46 6.61 9.63
N GLN A 156 -16.53 5.88 9.26
CA GLN A 156 -17.83 6.47 8.90
C GLN A 156 -18.51 7.26 10.03
N LEU A 157 -18.14 6.97 11.28
CA LEU A 157 -18.63 7.66 12.48
C LEU A 157 -17.71 8.81 12.92
N ASP A 158 -16.68 9.14 12.11
CA ASP A 158 -15.65 10.14 12.44
C ASP A 158 -14.91 9.86 13.77
N ILE A 159 -14.78 8.58 14.14
CA ILE A 159 -14.08 8.14 15.36
C ILE A 159 -12.59 7.91 15.09
N VAL A 160 -12.26 7.37 13.91
CA VAL A 160 -10.88 7.09 13.48
C VAL A 160 -10.59 7.67 12.11
N ASN A 161 -9.31 7.92 11.82
CA ASN A 161 -8.80 8.21 10.48
C ASN A 161 -7.54 7.39 10.18
N PHE A 162 -7.09 7.43 8.92
CA PHE A 162 -5.92 6.71 8.41
C PHE A 162 -4.87 7.65 7.82
#